data_AF-A0A102SFH3-F1
#
_entry.id   AF-A0A102SFH3-F1
#
_cell.length_a   1.000
_cell.length_b   1.000
_cell.length_c   1.000
_cell.angle_alpha   90.00
_cell.angle_beta   90.00
_cell.angle_gamma   90.00
#
_symmetry.space_group_name_H-M   'P 1'
#
loop_
_entity.id
_entity.type
_entity.pdbx_description
1 polymer ?
#
loop_
_entity_poly.entity_id
_entity_poly.type
_entity_poly.pdbx_seq_one_letter_code
_entity_poly.pdbx_strand_id
1 'polypeptide(L)'
;MKPIERFALETHDGPYETWPSRTAVLVNGERSGLTVSGYVLLRQFETPAAYLLVTDYDCLFEEAVTFTLVSKDPLTEIARRTVGAMYASCHLDDLAWADDRHFSATFVDIDGRWDFTIRDRSVPFILPRLGMNRVRDR
;
A
#
# COMPACT_ATOMS: atom_id res chain seq x y z
N MET A 1 -12.16 -11.23 -0.07
CA MET A 1 -11.56 -9.94 0.32
C MET A 1 -12.69 -9.01 0.72
N LYS A 2 -12.45 -8.04 1.59
CA LYS A 2 -13.48 -7.10 2.04
C LYS A 2 -12.88 -5.70 2.20
N PRO A 3 -13.44 -4.65 1.58
CA PRO A 3 -13.13 -3.27 1.94
C PRO A 3 -13.50 -3.02 3.41
N ILE A 4 -12.65 -2.33 4.15
CA ILE A 4 -12.87 -2.06 5.58
C ILE A 4 -12.64 -0.59 5.90
N GLU A 5 -13.00 -0.18 7.11
CA GLU A 5 -12.75 1.15 7.67
C GLU A 5 -12.26 0.98 9.12
N ARG A 6 -11.06 0.43 9.26
CA ARG A 6 -10.43 0.10 10.55
C ARG A 6 -9.21 0.94 10.82
N PHE A 7 -8.46 1.27 9.76
CA PHE A 7 -7.18 1.94 9.84
C PHE A 7 -7.31 3.40 9.41
N ALA A 8 -6.54 4.26 10.07
CA ALA A 8 -6.26 5.63 9.67
C ALA A 8 -4.77 5.92 9.87
N LEU A 9 -4.28 7.01 9.27
CA LEU A 9 -2.91 7.48 9.45
C LEU A 9 -2.89 8.72 10.33
N GLU A 10 -1.87 8.85 11.17
CA GLU A 10 -1.61 10.08 11.91
C GLU A 10 -1.36 11.24 10.92
N THR A 11 -2.02 12.37 11.15
CA THR A 11 -1.85 13.58 10.34
C THR A 11 -0.61 14.34 10.80
N HIS A 12 0.11 14.94 9.86
CA HIS A 12 1.32 15.70 10.14
C HIS A 12 1.09 17.18 9.83
N ASP A 13 1.49 18.04 10.77
CA ASP A 13 1.45 19.49 10.62
C ASP A 13 2.85 20.04 10.34
N GLY A 14 2.92 21.21 9.70
CA GLY A 14 4.18 21.90 9.40
C GLY A 14 4.81 21.48 8.06
N PRO A 15 6.05 21.93 7.78
CA PRO A 15 6.72 21.70 6.50
C PRO A 15 6.96 20.22 6.22
N TYR A 16 6.82 19.82 4.95
CA TYR A 16 6.98 18.44 4.48
C TYR A 16 8.33 17.83 4.90
N GLU A 17 9.39 18.63 4.88
CA GLU A 17 10.76 18.21 5.22
C GLU A 17 10.92 17.81 6.70
N THR A 18 9.97 18.19 7.55
CA THR A 18 9.96 17.82 8.97
C THR A 18 9.15 16.56 9.25
N TRP A 19 8.41 16.06 8.25
CA TRP A 19 7.54 14.90 8.43
C TRP A 19 8.38 13.62 8.56
N PRO A 20 7.92 12.64 9.36
CA PRO A 20 8.65 11.40 9.55
C PRO A 20 8.59 10.53 8.28
N SER A 21 9.66 9.79 8.00
CA SER A 21 9.71 8.90 6.82
C SER A 21 8.66 7.77 6.79
N ARG A 22 8.01 7.51 7.93
CA ARG A 22 6.92 6.55 8.09
C ARG A 22 5.87 7.12 9.02
N THR A 23 4.61 6.86 8.71
CA THR A 23 3.46 7.35 9.47
C THR A 23 2.93 6.30 10.42
N ALA A 24 2.56 6.72 11.63
CA ALA A 24 1.90 5.83 12.59
C ALA A 24 0.48 5.49 12.13
N VAL A 25 0.11 4.22 12.30
CA VAL A 25 -1.24 3.74 11.99
C VAL A 25 -2.10 3.81 13.24
N LEU A 26 -3.27 4.42 13.11
CA LEU A 26 -4.34 4.39 14.09
C LEU A 26 -5.28 3.21 13.78
N VAL A 27 -5.67 2.45 14.79
CA VAL A 27 -6.62 1.34 14.68
C VAL A 27 -7.86 1.73 15.46
N ASN A 28 -8.98 1.92 14.76
CA ASN A 28 -10.24 2.43 15.35
C ASN A 28 -10.02 3.73 16.15
N GLY A 29 -9.12 4.61 15.68
CA GLY A 29 -8.79 5.89 16.32
C GLY A 29 -7.67 5.84 17.36
N GLU A 30 -7.22 4.65 17.78
CA GLU A 30 -6.13 4.52 18.77
C GLU A 30 -4.79 4.29 18.10
N ARG A 31 -3.73 4.96 18.58
CA ARG A 31 -2.38 4.79 18.05
C ARG A 31 -1.89 3.37 18.27
N SER A 32 -1.53 2.68 17.18
CA SER A 32 -0.92 1.35 17.23
C SER A 32 0.61 1.43 17.20
N GLY A 33 1.27 0.28 17.41
CA GLY A 33 2.71 0.14 17.20
C GLY A 33 3.13 0.01 15.73
N LEU A 34 2.18 -0.05 14.79
CA LEU A 34 2.45 -0.18 13.37
C LEU A 34 2.76 1.19 12.75
N THR A 35 3.79 1.23 11.91
CA THR A 35 4.04 2.36 11.01
C THR A 35 4.10 1.89 9.57
N VAL A 36 3.70 2.73 8.61
CA VAL A 36 3.72 2.43 7.17
C VAL A 36 4.33 3.58 6.37
N SER A 37 4.74 3.29 5.14
CA SER A 37 5.12 4.33 4.17
C SER A 37 3.88 5.10 3.70
N GLY A 38 4.04 6.37 3.37
CA GLY A 38 2.96 7.26 2.95
C GLY A 38 2.32 8.04 4.10
N TYR A 39 1.62 9.10 3.75
CA TYR A 39 0.95 10.04 4.64
C TYR A 39 -0.58 10.00 4.51
N VAL A 40 -1.09 9.56 3.37
CA VAL A 40 -2.53 9.44 3.11
C VAL A 40 -2.89 7.97 2.86
N LEU A 41 -4.02 7.54 3.42
CA LEU A 41 -4.57 6.19 3.23
C LEU A 41 -5.62 6.21 2.12
N LEU A 42 -5.29 5.66 0.96
CA LEU A 42 -6.15 5.65 -0.21
C LEU A 42 -7.20 4.54 -0.15
N ARG A 43 -6.77 3.32 0.21
CA ARG A 43 -7.63 2.13 0.28
C ARG A 43 -7.15 1.20 1.39
N GLN A 44 -8.07 0.43 1.93
CA GLN A 44 -7.77 -0.62 2.90
C GLN A 44 -8.68 -1.83 2.69
N PHE A 45 -8.10 -3.01 2.79
CA PHE A 45 -8.82 -4.27 2.60
C PHE A 45 -8.41 -5.29 3.65
N GLU A 46 -9.38 -6.10 4.05
CA GLU A 46 -9.14 -7.36 4.74
C GLU A 46 -9.16 -8.52 3.75
N THR A 47 -8.11 -9.34 3.80
CA THR A 47 -8.05 -10.64 3.13
C THR A 47 -8.04 -11.75 4.18
N PRO A 48 -8.24 -13.02 3.80
CA PRO A 48 -8.08 -14.13 4.74
C PRO A 48 -6.69 -14.16 5.40
N ALA A 49 -5.63 -13.80 4.65
CA ALA A 49 -4.24 -13.91 5.12
C ALA A 49 -3.71 -12.68 5.86
N ALA A 50 -4.14 -11.48 5.48
CA ALA A 50 -3.55 -10.21 5.93
C ALA A 50 -4.49 -9.02 5.68
N TYR A 51 -4.14 -7.85 6.21
CA TYR A 51 -4.67 -6.58 5.71
C TYR A 51 -3.79 -6.04 4.59
N LEU A 52 -4.39 -5.34 3.63
CA LEU A 52 -3.70 -4.55 2.62
C LEU A 52 -4.02 -3.08 2.88
N LEU A 53 -2.98 -2.26 3.09
CA LEU A 53 -3.08 -0.81 3.17
C LEU A 53 -2.43 -0.20 1.94
N VAL A 54 -3.16 0.65 1.23
CA VAL A 54 -2.68 1.37 0.05
C VAL A 54 -2.57 2.84 0.42
N THR A 55 -1.36 3.37 0.34
CA THR A 55 -1.01 4.71 0.80
C THR A 55 -0.24 5.47 -0.26
N ASP A 56 -0.24 6.78 -0.19
CA ASP A 56 0.62 7.66 -0.96
C ASP A 56 1.13 8.82 -0.08
N TYR A 57 1.97 9.67 -0.66
CA TYR A 57 2.63 10.76 0.04
C TYR A 57 1.95 12.12 -0.17
N ASP A 58 0.93 12.19 -1.05
CA ASP A 58 0.17 13.39 -1.38
C ASP A 58 1.05 14.64 -1.55
N CYS A 59 2.17 14.50 -2.29
CA CYS A 59 3.11 15.58 -2.51
C CYS A 59 3.60 15.59 -3.97
N LEU A 60 3.84 16.80 -4.49
CA LEU A 60 4.26 17.04 -5.89
C LEU A 60 5.65 16.44 -6.24
N PHE A 61 6.39 15.94 -5.25
CA PHE A 61 7.77 15.49 -5.40
C PHE A 61 7.90 13.96 -5.34
N GLU A 62 7.10 13.30 -4.52
CA GLU A 62 7.11 11.85 -4.28
C GLU A 62 5.73 11.28 -4.61
N GLU A 63 5.40 11.30 -5.89
CA GLU A 63 4.16 10.73 -6.42
C GLU A 63 4.35 9.21 -6.53
N ALA A 64 4.22 8.53 -5.40
CA ALA A 64 4.37 7.08 -5.32
C ALA A 64 3.28 6.46 -4.45
N VAL A 65 2.67 5.39 -4.97
CA VAL A 65 1.67 4.60 -4.26
C VAL A 65 2.32 3.36 -3.69
N THR A 66 2.12 3.15 -2.40
CA THR A 66 2.67 2.05 -1.64
C THR A 66 1.59 1.09 -1.19
N PHE A 67 1.81 -0.19 -1.50
CA PHE A 67 0.97 -1.32 -1.15
C PHE A 67 1.65 -2.08 -0.01
N THR A 68 1.07 -2.03 1.18
CA THR A 68 1.62 -2.63 2.39
C THR A 68 0.74 -3.76 2.89
N LEU A 69 1.29 -4.96 2.98
CA LEU A 69 0.65 -6.08 3.68
C LEU A 69 0.96 -6.04 5.16
N VAL A 70 -0.08 -6.18 5.97
CA VAL A 70 -0.02 -6.15 7.43
C VAL A 70 -0.59 -7.45 8.00
N SER A 71 0.15 -8.13 8.88
CA SER A 71 -0.33 -9.32 9.59
C SER A 71 -1.53 -8.98 10.48
N LYS A 72 -2.43 -9.95 10.73
CA LYS A 72 -3.63 -9.70 11.53
C LYS A 72 -3.36 -9.61 13.04
N ASP A 73 -2.43 -10.42 13.54
CA ASP A 73 -2.03 -10.43 14.96
C ASP A 73 -0.63 -11.07 15.11
N PRO A 74 0.37 -10.37 15.70
CA PRO A 74 0.34 -8.93 15.97
C PRO A 74 0.29 -8.11 14.67
N LEU A 75 -0.15 -6.85 14.74
CA LEU A 75 -0.15 -5.95 13.59
C LEU A 75 1.29 -5.54 13.23
N THR A 76 1.83 -6.13 12.17
CA THR A 76 3.19 -5.83 11.68
C THR A 76 3.21 -5.78 10.16
N GLU A 77 4.05 -4.93 9.58
CA GLU A 77 4.30 -4.98 8.14
C GLU A 77 5.02 -6.28 7.78
N ILE A 78 4.43 -7.04 6.85
CA ILE A 78 4.97 -8.33 6.38
C ILE A 78 5.45 -8.28 4.93
N ALA A 79 5.02 -7.28 4.15
CA ALA A 79 5.56 -6.98 2.83
C ALA A 79 5.14 -5.58 2.36
N ARG A 80 5.91 -5.03 1.43
CA ARG A 80 5.63 -3.75 0.79
C ARG A 80 6.04 -3.76 -0.67
N ARG A 81 5.26 -3.07 -1.51
CA ARG A 81 5.62 -2.72 -2.88
C ARG A 81 5.24 -1.27 -3.14
N THR A 82 6.06 -0.59 -3.91
CA THR A 82 5.82 0.81 -4.27
C THR A 82 5.86 0.92 -5.78
N VAL A 83 4.87 1.61 -6.34
CA VAL A 83 4.81 1.99 -7.76
C VAL A 83 4.90 3.51 -7.81
N GLY A 84 5.73 4.01 -8.71
CA GLY A 84 6.10 5.43 -8.79
C GLY A 84 7.59 5.64 -8.55
N ALA A 85 8.04 6.85 -8.82
CA ALA A 85 9.40 7.31 -8.62
C ALA A 85 9.37 8.81 -8.29
N MET A 86 10.47 9.34 -7.76
CA MET A 86 10.59 10.80 -7.59
C MET A 86 10.31 11.51 -8.93
N TYR A 87 9.47 12.55 -8.89
CA TYR A 87 9.06 13.35 -10.05
C TYR A 87 8.26 12.62 -11.15
N ALA A 88 7.59 11.51 -10.82
CA ALA A 88 6.71 10.81 -11.76
C ALA A 88 5.29 10.76 -11.22
N SER A 89 4.33 11.40 -11.91
CA SER A 89 2.91 11.44 -11.50
C SER A 89 2.27 10.07 -11.52
N CYS A 90 2.27 9.44 -10.35
CA CYS A 90 1.71 8.11 -10.11
C CYS A 90 0.57 8.22 -9.11
N HIS A 91 -0.61 8.55 -9.61
CA HIS A 91 -1.84 8.52 -8.83
C HIS A 91 -2.58 7.21 -9.10
N LEU A 92 -3.03 6.55 -8.03
CA LEU A 92 -3.84 5.34 -8.16
C LEU A 92 -5.16 5.69 -8.85
N ASP A 93 -5.41 5.09 -10.01
CA ASP A 93 -6.65 5.26 -10.77
C ASP A 93 -7.69 4.24 -10.28
N ASP A 94 -7.42 2.96 -10.52
CA ASP A 94 -8.27 1.87 -10.09
C ASP A 94 -7.49 0.75 -9.39
N LEU A 95 -8.21 0.02 -8.53
CA LEU A 95 -7.73 -1.20 -7.90
C LEU A 95 -8.84 -2.27 -8.00
N ALA A 96 -8.64 -3.22 -8.92
CA ALA A 96 -9.59 -4.27 -9.21
C ALA A 96 -9.12 -5.60 -8.60
N TRP A 97 -9.97 -6.22 -7.77
CA TRP A 97 -9.71 -7.55 -7.23
C TRP A 97 -10.22 -8.63 -8.18
N ALA A 98 -9.38 -9.64 -8.45
CA ALA A 98 -9.79 -10.85 -9.16
C ALA A 98 -10.27 -11.94 -8.18
N ASP A 99 -9.58 -12.09 -7.04
CA ASP A 99 -9.94 -12.99 -5.95
C ASP A 99 -9.24 -12.55 -4.65
N ASP A 100 -9.37 -13.33 -3.57
CA ASP A 100 -8.86 -13.00 -2.23
C ASP A 100 -7.33 -12.82 -2.13
N ARG A 101 -6.59 -13.13 -3.20
CA ARG A 101 -5.13 -13.10 -3.26
C ARG A 101 -4.60 -12.30 -4.45
N HIS A 102 -5.42 -12.06 -5.47
CA HIS A 102 -4.99 -11.41 -6.70
C HIS A 102 -5.78 -10.13 -6.93
N PHE A 103 -5.03 -9.05 -7.18
CA PHE A 103 -5.60 -7.77 -7.56
C PHE A 103 -4.68 -7.08 -8.56
N SER A 104 -5.25 -6.13 -9.29
CA SER A 104 -4.55 -5.31 -10.24
C SER A 104 -4.72 -3.84 -9.87
N ALA A 105 -3.69 -3.04 -10.12
CA ALA A 105 -3.76 -1.60 -9.99
C ALA A 105 -3.41 -0.92 -11.33
N THR A 106 -4.15 0.13 -11.66
CA THR A 106 -3.83 1.07 -12.74
C THR A 106 -3.53 2.43 -12.14
N PHE A 107 -2.81 3.25 -12.88
CA PHE A 107 -2.41 4.58 -12.45
C PHE A 107 -2.74 5.59 -13.54
N VAL A 108 -3.16 6.78 -13.13
CA VAL A 108 -3.53 7.87 -14.04
C VAL A 108 -2.32 8.22 -14.89
N ASP A 109 -2.53 8.39 -16.20
CA ASP A 109 -1.50 8.77 -17.18
C ASP A 109 -0.27 7.84 -17.25
N ILE A 110 -0.38 6.61 -16.72
CA ILE A 110 0.67 5.60 -16.80
C ILE A 110 0.14 4.36 -17.51
N ASP A 111 0.70 4.10 -18.69
CA ASP A 111 0.35 2.91 -19.48
C ASP A 111 0.73 1.60 -18.78
N GLY A 112 -0.23 0.69 -18.78
CA GLY A 112 -0.12 -0.68 -18.29
C GLY A 112 -0.79 -0.90 -16.94
N ARG A 113 -0.67 -2.14 -16.47
CA ARG A 113 -1.34 -2.64 -15.27
C ARG A 113 -0.33 -3.31 -14.35
N TRP A 114 -0.48 -3.15 -13.05
CA TRP A 114 0.33 -3.82 -12.05
C TRP A 114 -0.47 -4.94 -11.42
N ASP A 115 -0.07 -6.17 -11.66
CA ASP A 115 -0.71 -7.36 -11.09
C ASP A 115 0.01 -7.77 -9.81
N PHE A 116 -0.76 -7.89 -8.74
CA PHE A 116 -0.29 -8.25 -7.41
C PHE A 116 -0.76 -9.63 -7.01
N THR A 117 0.07 -10.31 -6.21
CA THR A 117 -0.25 -11.64 -5.66
C THR A 117 0.12 -11.70 -4.19
N ILE A 118 -0.87 -11.95 -3.35
CA ILE A 118 -0.73 -12.18 -1.92
C ILE A 118 -0.49 -13.68 -1.68
N ARG A 119 0.60 -14.00 -0.99
CA ARG A 119 1.01 -15.37 -0.70
C ARG A 119 1.00 -15.64 0.79
N ASP A 120 0.40 -16.76 1.20
CA ASP A 120 0.37 -17.20 2.61
C ASP A 120 1.77 -17.44 3.18
N ARG A 121 2.67 -17.97 2.33
CA ARG A 121 4.05 -18.28 2.66
C ARG A 121 4.98 -17.52 1.73
N SER A 122 6.06 -17.00 2.31
CA SER A 122 7.18 -16.41 1.59
C SER A 122 8.45 -17.16 1.95
N VAL A 123 9.32 -17.34 0.97
CA VAL A 123 10.72 -17.64 1.23
C VAL A 123 11.48 -16.32 1.12
N PRO A 124 12.20 -15.88 2.17
CA PRO A 124 12.97 -14.64 2.13
C PRO A 124 13.82 -14.55 0.85
N PHE A 125 13.79 -13.40 0.18
CA PHE A 125 14.53 -13.09 -1.05
C PHE A 125 14.18 -13.90 -2.31
N ILE A 126 13.43 -15.00 -2.22
CA ILE A 126 13.08 -15.85 -3.37
C ILE A 126 11.61 -15.65 -3.78
N LEU A 127 10.71 -15.56 -2.80
CA LEU A 127 9.28 -15.49 -3.05
C LEU A 127 8.64 -14.48 -2.08
N PRO A 128 8.49 -13.21 -2.48
CA PRO A 128 7.93 -12.19 -1.61
C PRO A 128 6.46 -12.48 -1.30
N ARG A 129 6.01 -12.12 -0.07
CA ARG A 129 4.60 -12.27 0.32
C ARG A 129 3.66 -11.45 -0.57
N LEU A 130 4.15 -10.32 -1.07
CA LEU A 130 3.48 -9.51 -2.07
C LEU A 130 4.29 -9.58 -3.38
N GLY A 131 3.82 -10.39 -4.32
CA GLY A 131 4.28 -10.34 -5.71
C GLY A 131 3.75 -9.10 -6.41
N MET A 132 4.52 -8.58 -7.35
CA MET A 132 4.13 -7.46 -8.20
C MET A 132 4.77 -7.65 -9.57
N ASN A 133 3.97 -7.62 -10.63
CA ASN A 133 4.44 -7.68 -12.00
C ASN A 133 3.77 -6.57 -12.80
N ARG A 134 4.55 -5.85 -13.63
CA ARG A 134 3.99 -4.90 -14.59
C ARG A 134 3.63 -5.65 -15.87
N VAL A 135 2.38 -5.52 -16.28
CA VAL A 135 1.86 -5.97 -17.57
C VAL A 135 1.75 -4.73 -18.45
N ARG A 136 2.42 -4.74 -19.60
CA ARG A 136 2.23 -3.71 -20.62
C ARG A 136 1.16 -4.20 -21.58
N ASP A 137 0.16 -3.36 -21.85
CA ASP A 137 -0.73 -3.59 -22.97
C ASP A 137 0.11 -3.52 -24.26
N ARG A 138 -0.13 -4.48 -25.14
CA ARG A 138 0.72 -4.81 -26.29
C ARG A 138 0.33 -4.02 -27.52
#